data_AF-A0A140D5M8-F1
#
_entry.id   AF-A0A140D5M8-F1
#
_cell.length_a   1.000
_cell.length_b   1.000
_cell.length_c   1.000
_cell.angle_alpha   90.00
_cell.angle_beta   90.00
_cell.angle_gamma   90.00
#
_symmetry.space_group_name_H-M   'P 1'
#
loop_
_entity.id
_entity.type
_entity.pdbx_description
1 polymer ?
#
loop_
_entity_poly.entity_id
_entity_poly.type
_entity_poly.pdbx_seq_one_letter_code
_entity_poly.pdbx_strand_id
1 'polypeptide(L)'
;CPGHFGHIELSRAVYHVGFINKVKKIAECVCVQCGKLKISPHEDPRLNDAVRFVRDPKKRLAIVHALVKGKMTCDMDVMDEETQAKIAAGEDVPKGHGGCGHDQPVLRREGLKLFLQYGRGKDEDGNAQQPDRKPWTATQAHALFRKISDEDLVTMGLSATEAHPSWMILTVLPVPPPPVRPSISVDGGAMRGEDDLTYKLAEIIRANSSLRKFEEEGAPAHVINEFEQLLQWHIATYMDNEIA
;
A
#
# COMPACT_ATOMS: atom_id res chain seq x y z
N CYS A 1 18.93 -32.35 -3.00
CA CYS A 1 18.78 -31.14 -3.85
C CYS A 1 17.91 -30.16 -3.08
N PRO A 2 18.35 -28.90 -2.86
CA PRO A 2 17.60 -27.91 -2.06
C PRO A 2 16.30 -27.43 -2.73
N GLY A 3 16.12 -27.69 -4.03
CA GLY A 3 14.98 -27.21 -4.80
C GLY A 3 15.14 -25.75 -5.27
N HIS A 4 14.36 -25.36 -6.28
CA HIS A 4 14.39 -24.02 -6.87
C HIS A 4 13.03 -23.35 -6.71
N PHE A 5 13.04 -22.07 -6.32
CA PHE A 5 11.81 -21.28 -6.24
C PHE A 5 11.27 -20.98 -7.64
N GLY A 6 9.95 -21.10 -7.78
CA GLY A 6 9.22 -20.58 -8.94
C GLY A 6 8.63 -19.21 -8.64
N HIS A 7 7.89 -18.66 -9.61
CA HIS A 7 7.12 -17.44 -9.43
C HIS A 7 5.80 -17.53 -10.20
N ILE A 8 4.79 -16.81 -9.72
CA ILE A 8 3.51 -16.59 -10.40
C ILE A 8 3.33 -15.08 -10.56
N GLU A 9 3.18 -14.63 -11.80
CA GLU A 9 2.81 -13.25 -12.09
C GLU A 9 1.32 -13.04 -11.84
N LEU A 10 0.97 -12.09 -10.97
CA LEU A 10 -0.42 -11.80 -10.65
C LEU A 10 -1.01 -10.82 -11.67
N SER A 11 -2.23 -11.09 -12.14
CA SER A 11 -2.93 -10.23 -13.09
C SER A 11 -3.29 -8.88 -12.48
N ARG A 12 -3.55 -8.84 -11.17
CA ARG A 12 -3.70 -7.62 -10.38
C ARG A 12 -2.82 -7.71 -9.14
N ALA A 13 -2.35 -6.56 -8.67
CA ALA A 13 -1.59 -6.50 -7.43
C ALA A 13 -2.49 -6.84 -6.24
N VAL A 14 -1.93 -7.46 -5.20
CA VAL A 14 -2.66 -7.97 -4.04
C VAL A 14 -1.99 -7.48 -2.75
N TYR A 15 -2.75 -7.10 -1.73
CA TYR A 15 -2.19 -6.75 -0.42
C TYR A 15 -1.65 -7.99 0.27
N HIS A 16 -0.40 -7.93 0.73
CA HIS A 16 0.13 -8.97 1.61
C HIS A 16 -0.56 -8.88 2.98
N VAL A 17 -1.13 -9.97 3.48
CA VAL A 17 -1.93 -9.98 4.71
C VAL A 17 -1.15 -9.45 5.92
N GLY A 18 0.08 -9.91 6.11
CA GLY A 18 0.94 -9.46 7.22
C GLY A 18 1.27 -7.96 7.20
N PHE A 19 1.11 -7.27 6.07
CA PHE A 19 1.52 -5.88 5.90
C PHE A 19 0.37 -4.91 5.69
N ILE A 20 -0.89 -5.34 5.55
CA ILE A 20 -2.02 -4.44 5.26
C ILE A 20 -2.16 -3.28 6.27
N ASN A 21 -1.87 -3.55 7.55
CA ASN A 21 -1.85 -2.51 8.59
C ASN A 21 -0.70 -1.52 8.40
N LYS A 22 0.46 -2.00 7.96
CA LYS A 22 1.63 -1.18 7.68
C LYS A 22 1.41 -0.32 6.44
N VAL A 23 0.87 -0.91 5.37
CA VAL A 23 0.43 -0.23 4.15
C VAL A 23 -0.52 0.92 4.50
N LYS A 24 -1.58 0.67 5.27
CA LYS A 24 -2.50 1.71 5.74
C LYS A 24 -1.76 2.83 6.48
N LYS A 25 -0.89 2.48 7.42
CA LYS A 25 -0.14 3.46 8.24
C LYS A 25 0.79 4.33 7.38
N ILE A 26 1.48 3.75 6.41
CA ILE A 26 2.37 4.48 5.49
C ILE A 26 1.55 5.38 4.57
N ALA A 27 0.45 4.87 4.03
CA ALA A 27 -0.45 5.64 3.17
C ALA A 27 -1.10 6.83 3.90
N GLU A 28 -1.34 6.72 5.20
CA GLU A 28 -1.79 7.86 6.03
C GLU A 28 -0.71 8.93 6.23
N CYS A 29 0.57 8.59 6.01
CA CYS A 29 1.70 9.52 6.13
C CYS A 29 1.93 10.36 4.88
N VAL A 30 1.64 9.81 3.71
CA VAL A 30 1.91 10.45 2.42
C VAL A 30 0.63 10.95 1.76
N CYS A 31 0.77 11.89 0.82
CA CYS A 31 -0.32 12.34 -0.03
C CYS A 31 -0.76 11.20 -0.95
N VAL A 32 -2.04 10.82 -0.94
CA VAL A 32 -2.57 9.70 -1.75
C VAL A 32 -2.53 9.93 -3.27
N GLN A 33 -2.14 11.13 -3.71
CA GLN A 33 -2.05 11.51 -5.13
C GLN A 33 -0.60 11.64 -5.61
N CYS A 34 0.20 12.50 -4.96
CA CYS A 34 1.58 12.76 -5.37
C CYS A 34 2.63 11.90 -4.65
N GLY A 35 2.29 11.23 -3.53
CA GLY A 35 3.23 10.38 -2.79
C GLY A 35 4.17 11.14 -1.84
N LYS A 36 4.10 12.47 -1.78
CA LYS A 36 4.91 13.29 -0.86
C LYS A 36 4.50 13.10 0.58
N LEU A 37 5.43 13.09 1.53
CA LEU A 37 5.12 13.13 2.95
C LEU A 37 4.29 14.37 3.27
N LYS A 38 3.19 14.22 4.03
CA LYS A 38 2.22 15.32 4.25
C LYS A 38 2.80 16.49 5.05
N ILE A 39 3.83 16.27 5.86
CA ILE A 39 4.53 17.30 6.64
C ILE A 39 6.03 17.11 6.43
N SER A 40 6.73 18.19 6.13
CA SER A 40 8.18 18.16 5.94
C SER A 40 8.92 18.31 7.28
N PRO A 41 10.10 17.69 7.48
CA PRO A 41 10.92 17.89 8.68
C PRO A 41 11.38 19.33 8.90
N HIS A 42 11.28 20.20 7.89
CA HIS A 42 11.59 21.62 7.98
C HIS A 42 10.42 22.45 8.56
N GLU A 43 9.19 21.93 8.48
CA GLU A 43 7.97 22.64 8.90
C GLU A 43 7.60 22.34 10.35
N ASP A 44 7.91 21.13 10.84
CA ASP A 44 7.59 20.71 12.20
C ASP A 44 8.88 20.30 12.96
N PRO A 45 9.31 21.07 13.98
CA PRO A 45 10.46 20.73 14.80
C PRO A 45 10.36 19.34 15.45
N ARG A 46 9.14 18.89 15.81
CA ARG A 46 8.93 17.57 16.43
C ARG A 46 9.20 16.45 15.45
N LEU A 47 8.88 16.67 14.17
CA LEU A 47 9.22 15.74 13.10
C LEU A 47 10.74 15.74 12.86
N ASN A 48 11.37 16.90 12.88
CA ASN A 48 12.83 17.02 12.78
C ASN A 48 13.57 16.25 13.88
N ASP A 49 13.12 16.43 15.13
CA ASP A 49 13.65 15.73 16.30
C ASP A 49 13.44 14.22 16.19
N ALA A 50 12.27 13.78 15.71
CA ALA A 50 12.02 12.36 15.46
C ALA A 50 13.01 11.77 14.46
N VAL A 51 13.32 12.49 13.38
CA VAL A 51 14.31 12.04 12.37
C VAL A 51 15.72 11.98 12.96
N ARG A 52 16.10 12.98 13.77
CA ARG A 52 17.46 13.10 14.33
C ARG A 52 17.75 12.15 15.49
N PHE A 53 16.80 12.00 16.41
CA PHE A 53 17.04 11.34 17.70
C PHE A 53 16.46 9.92 17.76
N VAL A 54 15.43 9.59 16.99
CA VAL A 54 14.80 8.28 17.03
C VAL A 54 15.48 7.32 16.04
N ARG A 55 16.43 6.53 16.54
CA ARG A 55 17.16 5.55 15.73
C ARG A 55 16.37 4.30 15.37
N ASP A 56 15.42 3.90 16.23
CA ASP A 56 14.56 2.74 15.98
C ASP A 56 13.55 3.05 14.85
N PRO A 57 13.63 2.37 13.69
CA PRO A 57 12.79 2.70 12.54
C PRO A 57 11.29 2.47 12.80
N LYS A 58 10.94 1.46 13.60
CA LYS A 58 9.54 1.12 13.93
C LYS A 58 8.93 2.20 14.83
N LYS A 59 9.69 2.67 15.83
CA LYS A 59 9.27 3.78 16.70
C LYS A 59 9.19 5.08 15.92
N ARG A 60 10.17 5.37 15.05
CA ARG A 60 10.17 6.55 14.19
C ARG A 60 8.91 6.60 13.33
N LEU A 61 8.57 5.54 12.60
CA LEU A 61 7.33 5.49 11.81
C LEU A 61 6.07 5.72 12.66
N ALA A 62 6.06 5.25 13.90
CA ALA A 62 4.91 5.46 14.78
C ALA A 62 4.75 6.93 15.21
N ILE A 63 5.86 7.61 15.49
CA ILE A 63 5.88 9.03 15.84
C ILE A 63 5.52 9.88 14.63
N VAL A 64 6.18 9.64 13.49
CA VAL A 64 5.91 10.34 12.23
C VAL A 64 4.42 10.22 11.88
N HIS A 65 3.88 8.99 11.85
CA HIS A 65 2.46 8.75 11.60
C HIS A 65 1.53 9.53 12.55
N ALA A 66 1.85 9.58 13.84
CA ALA A 66 1.04 10.30 14.82
C ALA A 66 0.99 11.81 14.55
N LEU A 67 2.09 12.39 14.06
CA LEU A 67 2.19 13.81 13.71
C LEU A 67 1.45 14.14 12.42
N VAL A 68 1.56 13.29 11.39
CA VAL A 68 1.09 13.61 10.04
C VAL A 68 -0.33 13.15 9.72
N LYS A 69 -0.85 12.12 10.40
CA LYS A 69 -2.16 11.50 10.06
C LYS A 69 -3.34 12.47 10.13
N GLY A 70 -3.21 13.54 10.93
CA GLY A 70 -4.25 14.56 11.11
C GLY A 70 -4.27 15.61 10.00
N LYS A 71 -3.25 15.66 9.15
CA LYS A 71 -3.19 16.59 8.02
C LYS A 71 -4.04 16.07 6.87
N MET A 72 -5.10 16.81 6.58
CA MET A 72 -6.14 16.43 5.62
C MET A 72 -6.02 17.15 4.27
N THR A 73 -4.95 17.90 4.03
CA THR A 73 -4.68 18.61 2.78
C THR A 73 -3.19 18.55 2.47
N CYS A 74 -2.84 18.41 1.19
CA CYS A 74 -1.45 18.40 0.74
C CYS A 74 -1.02 19.82 0.32
N ASP A 75 -0.35 20.54 1.21
CA ASP A 75 -0.07 21.97 1.01
C ASP A 75 0.76 22.24 -0.25
N MET A 76 0.33 23.21 -1.05
CA MET A 76 1.11 23.68 -2.20
C MET A 76 2.04 24.79 -1.77
N ASP A 77 3.16 24.93 -2.49
CA ASP A 77 4.00 26.11 -2.36
C ASP A 77 3.31 27.29 -3.03
N VAL A 78 2.83 28.22 -2.20
CA VAL A 78 2.38 29.52 -2.68
C VAL A 78 3.59 30.44 -2.62
N MET A 79 4.12 30.82 -3.78
CA MET A 79 5.14 31.85 -3.86
C MET A 79 4.45 33.21 -3.85
N ASP A 80 4.55 33.94 -2.74
CA ASP A 80 4.11 35.34 -2.68
C ASP A 80 5.15 36.27 -3.34
N GLU A 81 4.71 37.48 -3.70
CA GLU A 81 5.56 38.49 -4.34
C GLU A 81 6.77 38.85 -3.46
N GLU A 82 6.62 38.76 -2.14
CA GLU A 82 7.68 39.02 -1.16
C GLU A 82 8.74 37.91 -1.16
N THR A 83 8.35 36.63 -1.23
CA THR A 83 9.25 35.49 -1.38
C THR A 83 9.97 35.53 -2.72
N GLN A 84 9.28 35.90 -3.80
CA GLN A 84 9.92 36.11 -5.11
C GLN A 84 10.96 37.24 -5.06
N ALA A 85 10.65 38.36 -4.39
CA ALA A 85 11.58 39.46 -4.22
C ALA A 85 12.81 39.06 -3.38
N LYS A 86 12.62 38.28 -2.31
CA LYS A 86 13.72 37.75 -1.48
C LYS A 86 14.61 36.77 -2.24
N ILE A 87 14.03 35.87 -3.03
CA ILE A 87 14.79 34.96 -3.92
C ILE A 87 15.57 35.78 -4.96
N ALA A 88 14.95 36.80 -5.56
CA ALA A 88 15.60 37.67 -6.54
C ALA A 88 16.72 38.52 -5.93
N ALA A 89 16.61 38.86 -4.65
CA ALA A 89 17.66 39.53 -3.86
C ALA A 89 18.78 38.58 -3.40
N GLY A 90 18.66 37.27 -3.65
CA GLY A 90 19.62 36.26 -3.22
C GLY A 90 19.55 35.92 -1.73
N GLU A 91 18.44 36.25 -1.06
CA GLU A 91 18.19 35.88 0.34
C GLU A 91 17.69 34.43 0.44
N ASP A 92 18.12 33.71 1.48
CA ASP A 92 17.64 32.35 1.77
C ASP A 92 16.19 32.39 2.23
N VAL A 93 15.27 31.85 1.41
CA VAL A 93 13.85 31.75 1.74
C VAL A 93 13.51 30.33 2.20
N PRO A 94 12.68 30.16 3.24
CA PRO A 94 12.30 28.83 3.73
C PRO A 94 11.73 27.95 2.62
N LYS A 95 12.25 26.72 2.51
CA LYS A 95 11.79 25.74 1.53
C LYS A 95 10.34 25.35 1.84
N GLY A 96 9.45 25.56 0.89
CA GLY A 96 8.03 25.21 1.02
C GLY A 96 7.77 23.69 1.02
N HIS A 97 6.53 23.32 1.34
CA HIS A 97 6.06 21.94 1.38
C HIS A 97 6.20 21.22 0.04
N GLY A 98 5.88 21.89 -1.08
CA GLY A 98 5.89 21.41 -2.46
C GLY A 98 4.92 20.27 -2.76
N GLY A 99 3.74 20.30 -2.14
CA GLY A 99 2.64 19.37 -2.38
C GLY A 99 1.76 19.77 -3.57
N CYS A 100 0.63 19.06 -3.75
CA CYS A 100 -0.21 19.17 -4.95
C CYS A 100 -1.63 19.70 -4.69
N GLY A 101 -1.95 20.14 -3.47
CA GLY A 101 -3.27 20.69 -3.11
C GLY A 101 -4.36 19.65 -2.87
N HIS A 102 -4.07 18.36 -3.06
CA HIS A 102 -5.08 17.30 -2.97
C HIS A 102 -5.56 17.09 -1.53
N ASP A 103 -6.87 17.05 -1.34
CA ASP A 103 -7.50 16.69 -0.07
C ASP A 103 -7.22 15.23 0.28
N GLN A 104 -6.86 14.97 1.52
CA GLN A 104 -6.47 13.66 1.97
C GLN A 104 -7.67 12.93 2.58
N PRO A 105 -7.91 11.68 2.20
CA PRO A 105 -8.98 10.87 2.78
C PRO A 105 -8.58 10.30 4.14
N VAL A 106 -9.60 9.92 4.91
CA VAL A 106 -9.41 9.02 6.05
C VAL A 106 -9.35 7.59 5.53
N LEU A 107 -8.26 6.87 5.79
CA LEU A 107 -8.16 5.47 5.39
C LEU A 107 -8.87 4.56 6.39
N ARG A 108 -9.78 3.73 5.89
CA ARG A 108 -10.49 2.71 6.67
C ARG A 108 -10.11 1.31 6.19
N ARG A 109 -9.94 0.38 7.12
CA ARG A 109 -9.71 -1.04 6.83
C ARG A 109 -10.96 -1.82 7.19
N GLU A 110 -11.41 -2.68 6.28
CA GLU A 110 -12.46 -3.65 6.53
C GLU A 110 -12.00 -5.01 5.97
N GLY A 111 -11.67 -5.95 6.87
CA GLY A 111 -11.07 -7.23 6.50
C GLY A 111 -9.76 -7.05 5.72
N LEU A 112 -9.75 -7.52 4.47
CA LEU A 112 -8.62 -7.44 3.53
C LEU A 112 -8.71 -6.23 2.58
N LYS A 113 -9.67 -5.32 2.80
CA LYS A 113 -9.89 -4.15 1.95
C LYS A 113 -9.50 -2.86 2.65
N LEU A 114 -8.99 -1.90 1.87
CA LEU A 114 -8.78 -0.53 2.30
C LEU A 114 -9.73 0.39 1.53
N PHE A 115 -10.23 1.42 2.20
CA PHE A 115 -11.15 2.41 1.64
C PHE A 115 -10.63 3.82 1.92
N LEU A 116 -10.73 4.67 0.91
CA LEU A 116 -10.54 6.11 1.03
C LEU A 116 -11.90 6.73 1.35
N GLN A 117 -12.00 7.41 2.48
CA GLN A 117 -13.21 8.10 2.91
C GLN A 117 -12.95 9.60 2.91
N TYR A 118 -13.60 10.31 1.99
CA TYR A 118 -13.56 11.77 1.95
C TYR A 118 -14.75 12.31 2.74
N GLY A 119 -14.50 13.30 3.61
CA GLY A 119 -15.58 14.00 4.28
C GLY A 119 -16.34 14.81 3.24
N ARG A 120 -17.60 14.47 2.98
CA ARG A 120 -18.50 15.42 2.33
C ARG A 120 -19.01 16.37 3.41
N GLY A 121 -19.06 17.65 3.06
CA GLY A 121 -19.64 18.68 3.92
C GLY A 121 -21.12 18.44 4.17
N LYS A 122 -21.79 19.45 4.72
CA LYS A 122 -23.25 19.45 4.80
C LYS A 122 -23.82 19.71 3.41
N ASP A 123 -24.93 19.04 3.10
CA ASP A 123 -25.75 19.33 1.92
C ASP A 123 -26.31 20.76 1.98
N GLU A 124 -26.86 21.29 0.88
CA GLU A 124 -27.55 22.60 0.86
C GLU A 124 -28.68 22.68 1.91
N ASP A 125 -29.26 21.54 2.28
CA ASP A 125 -30.29 21.41 3.33
C ASP A 125 -29.72 21.26 4.76
N GLY A 126 -28.40 21.39 4.95
CA GLY A 126 -27.74 21.25 6.26
C GLY A 126 -27.64 19.82 6.79
N ASN A 127 -28.10 18.82 6.02
CA ASN A 127 -27.98 17.41 6.35
C ASN A 127 -26.54 16.91 6.14
N ALA A 128 -26.11 15.98 6.98
CA ALA A 128 -24.79 15.36 6.85
C ALA A 128 -24.82 14.39 5.66
N GLN A 129 -24.12 14.73 4.57
CA GLN A 129 -24.02 13.82 3.45
C GLN A 129 -23.23 12.58 3.84
N GLN A 130 -23.62 11.42 3.31
CA GLN A 130 -22.77 10.25 3.48
C GLN A 130 -21.39 10.51 2.85
N PRO A 131 -20.31 10.22 3.61
CA PRO A 131 -18.95 10.43 3.13
C PRO A 131 -18.67 9.57 1.91
N ASP A 132 -17.97 10.14 0.93
CA ASP A 132 -17.63 9.44 -0.30
C ASP A 132 -16.62 8.34 0.01
N ARG A 133 -17.07 7.09 -0.11
CA ARG A 133 -16.30 5.91 0.25
C ARG A 133 -15.89 5.17 -1.00
N LYS A 134 -14.61 5.29 -1.35
CA LYS A 134 -14.03 4.65 -2.53
C LYS A 134 -13.10 3.49 -2.12
N PRO A 135 -13.22 2.30 -2.72
CA PRO A 135 -12.24 1.23 -2.47
C PRO A 135 -10.86 1.65 -2.97
N TRP A 136 -9.83 1.38 -2.17
CA TRP A 136 -8.44 1.63 -2.51
C TRP A 136 -7.77 0.31 -2.89
N THR A 137 -7.57 0.10 -4.19
CA THR A 137 -7.05 -1.18 -4.69
C THR A 137 -5.56 -1.32 -4.42
N ALA A 138 -5.09 -2.55 -4.29
CA ALA A 138 -3.66 -2.82 -4.10
C ALA A 138 -2.82 -2.30 -5.27
N THR A 139 -3.36 -2.31 -6.49
CA THR A 139 -2.71 -1.71 -7.67
C THR A 139 -2.50 -0.21 -7.51
N GLN A 140 -3.49 0.52 -6.98
CA GLN A 140 -3.35 1.96 -6.69
C GLN A 140 -2.33 2.21 -5.60
N ALA A 141 -2.33 1.41 -4.53
CA ALA A 141 -1.36 1.51 -3.46
C ALA A 141 0.08 1.25 -3.94
N HIS A 142 0.26 0.26 -4.83
CA HIS A 142 1.58 -0.05 -5.40
C HIS A 142 2.09 1.11 -6.27
N ALA A 143 1.22 1.67 -7.12
CA ALA A 143 1.56 2.84 -7.93
C ALA A 143 1.90 4.06 -7.06
N LEU A 144 1.17 4.27 -5.96
CA LEU A 144 1.45 5.37 -5.03
C LEU A 144 2.80 5.19 -4.33
N PHE A 145 3.06 4.01 -3.76
CA PHE A 145 4.28 3.77 -2.99
C PHE A 145 5.56 3.86 -3.81
N ARG A 146 5.48 3.66 -5.13
CA ARG A 146 6.61 3.88 -6.05
C ARG A 146 6.88 5.35 -6.35
N LYS A 147 5.94 6.26 -6.04
CA LYS A 147 6.13 7.71 -6.21
C LYS A 147 6.78 8.37 -5.00
N ILE A 148 6.84 7.69 -3.85
CA ILE A 148 7.45 8.23 -2.63
C ILE A 148 8.95 8.39 -2.88
N SER A 149 9.52 9.54 -2.51
CA SER A 149 10.95 9.80 -2.64
C SER A 149 11.75 9.04 -1.57
N ASP A 150 13.01 8.72 -1.88
CA ASP A 150 13.91 8.05 -0.92
C ASP A 150 14.12 8.89 0.35
N GLU A 151 14.12 10.22 0.22
CA GLU A 151 14.19 11.15 1.35
C GLU A 151 12.99 11.00 2.31
N ASP A 152 11.78 10.90 1.76
CA ASP A 152 10.56 10.70 2.53
C ASP A 152 10.52 9.30 3.16
N LEU A 153 11.02 8.28 2.46
CA LEU A 153 11.17 6.93 3.01
C LEU A 153 12.08 6.92 4.23
N VAL A 154 13.27 7.54 4.14
CA VAL A 154 14.21 7.63 5.25
C VAL A 154 13.62 8.41 6.42
N THR A 155 12.92 9.52 6.12
CA THR A 155 12.22 10.35 7.12
C THR A 155 11.19 9.54 7.92
N MET A 156 10.38 8.72 7.24
CA MET A 156 9.40 7.84 7.88
C MET A 156 10.04 6.66 8.64
N GLY A 157 11.31 6.37 8.40
CA GLY A 157 11.99 5.19 8.93
C GLY A 157 11.76 3.92 8.13
N LEU A 158 11.64 4.07 6.83
CA LEU A 158 11.67 2.97 5.85
C LEU A 158 13.03 2.94 5.15
N SER A 159 13.33 1.84 4.48
CA SER A 159 14.55 1.64 3.71
C SER A 159 14.21 1.44 2.24
N ALA A 160 14.79 2.23 1.34
CA ALA A 160 14.59 2.08 -0.09
C ALA A 160 15.23 0.79 -0.65
N THR A 161 16.29 0.31 0.00
CA THR A 161 17.10 -0.84 -0.48
C THR A 161 16.67 -2.17 0.12
N GLU A 162 16.15 -2.17 1.35
CA GLU A 162 15.86 -3.42 2.09
C GLU A 162 14.37 -3.62 2.35
N ALA A 163 13.58 -2.55 2.42
CA ALA A 163 12.19 -2.62 2.87
C ALA A 163 11.32 -1.56 2.19
N HIS A 164 11.39 -1.48 0.86
CA HIS A 164 10.62 -0.51 0.11
C HIS A 164 9.11 -0.78 0.26
N PRO A 165 8.26 0.24 0.54
CA PRO A 165 6.84 0.03 0.84
C PRO A 165 6.05 -0.61 -0.30
N SER A 166 6.45 -0.40 -1.56
CA SER A 166 5.81 -1.07 -2.70
C SER A 166 5.92 -2.60 -2.64
N TRP A 167 6.93 -3.16 -1.95
CA TRP A 167 7.12 -4.60 -1.81
C TRP A 167 6.17 -5.24 -0.78
N MET A 168 5.46 -4.42 0.00
CA MET A 168 4.36 -4.90 0.86
C MET A 168 3.11 -5.29 0.04
N ILE A 169 3.13 -5.01 -1.27
CA ILE A 169 2.07 -5.30 -2.21
C ILE A 169 2.63 -6.31 -3.23
N LEU A 170 1.96 -7.45 -3.33
CA LEU A 170 2.37 -8.55 -4.16
C LEU A 170 1.93 -8.31 -5.61
N THR A 171 2.90 -8.20 -6.51
CA THR A 171 2.68 -8.28 -7.97
C THR A 171 3.14 -9.62 -8.53
N VAL A 172 4.08 -10.27 -7.83
CA VAL A 172 4.61 -11.60 -8.13
C VAL A 172 4.60 -12.40 -6.84
N LEU A 173 4.02 -13.61 -6.89
CA LEU A 173 3.96 -14.53 -5.76
C LEU A 173 5.09 -15.57 -5.89
N PRO A 174 6.02 -15.69 -4.93
CA PRO A 174 7.03 -16.74 -4.96
C PRO A 174 6.40 -18.10 -4.71
N VAL A 175 6.80 -19.10 -5.51
CA VAL A 175 6.33 -20.48 -5.38
C VAL A 175 7.42 -21.30 -4.68
N PRO A 176 7.14 -21.86 -3.48
CA PRO A 176 8.12 -22.65 -2.77
C PRO A 176 8.44 -23.97 -3.50
N PRO A 177 9.69 -24.45 -3.40
CA PRO A 177 10.11 -25.68 -4.05
C PRO A 177 9.50 -26.93 -3.39
N PRO A 178 9.48 -28.10 -4.07
CA PRO A 178 8.92 -29.34 -3.54
C PRO A 178 9.38 -29.76 -2.13
N PRO A 179 10.64 -29.53 -1.69
CA PRO A 179 11.04 -29.83 -0.32
C PRO A 179 10.25 -29.08 0.77
N VAL A 180 9.64 -27.94 0.44
CA VAL A 180 8.78 -27.15 1.34
C VAL A 180 7.31 -27.58 1.27
N ARG A 181 6.91 -28.26 0.18
CA ARG A 181 5.55 -28.74 -0.08
C ARG A 181 5.57 -30.22 -0.49
N PRO A 182 5.91 -31.13 0.44
CA PRO A 182 6.20 -32.53 0.12
C PRO A 182 4.95 -33.31 -0.30
N SER A 183 5.06 -34.14 -1.34
CA SER A 183 4.00 -35.09 -1.70
C SER A 183 4.17 -36.43 -0.97
N ILE A 184 3.04 -37.06 -0.66
CA ILE A 184 2.97 -38.41 -0.11
C ILE A 184 2.53 -39.39 -1.21
N SER A 185 3.21 -40.53 -1.32
CA SER A 185 2.74 -41.64 -2.16
C SER A 185 2.36 -42.82 -1.28
N VAL A 186 1.14 -43.32 -1.47
CA VAL A 186 0.61 -44.51 -0.79
C VAL A 186 0.60 -45.66 -1.80
N ASP A 187 0.87 -46.88 -1.33
CA ASP A 187 0.88 -48.14 -2.11
C ASP A 187 1.80 -48.14 -3.34
N GLY A 188 3.10 -47.98 -3.12
CA GLY A 188 4.12 -48.19 -4.17
C GLY A 188 4.04 -47.21 -5.35
N GLY A 189 3.28 -46.12 -5.23
CA GLY A 189 3.16 -45.07 -6.25
C GLY A 189 1.82 -45.04 -7.00
N ALA A 190 0.86 -45.89 -6.65
CA ALA A 190 -0.46 -45.91 -7.31
C ALA A 190 -1.32 -44.68 -6.96
N MET A 191 -1.20 -44.15 -5.74
CA MET A 191 -1.89 -42.93 -5.31
C MET A 191 -0.90 -41.91 -4.78
N ARG A 192 -0.98 -40.67 -5.31
CA ARG A 192 -0.17 -39.53 -4.86
C ARG A 192 -1.09 -38.49 -4.23
N GLY A 193 -0.87 -38.19 -2.95
CA GLY A 193 -1.43 -37.05 -2.26
C GLY A 193 -0.43 -35.90 -2.32
N GLU A 194 -0.86 -34.75 -2.81
CA GLU A 194 -0.02 -33.54 -2.80
C GLU A 194 -0.18 -32.80 -1.48
N ASP A 195 0.77 -31.93 -1.16
CA ASP A 195 0.71 -31.05 0.01
C ASP A 195 -0.44 -30.02 -0.10
N ASP A 196 -1.01 -29.60 1.03
CA ASP A 196 -2.07 -28.58 1.07
C ASP A 196 -1.66 -27.24 0.44
N LEU A 197 -0.39 -26.84 0.57
CA LEU A 197 0.14 -25.66 -0.10
C LEU A 197 0.05 -25.81 -1.62
N THR A 198 0.27 -27.02 -2.15
CA THR A 198 0.17 -27.30 -3.59
C THR A 198 -1.28 -27.17 -4.08
N TYR A 199 -2.25 -27.67 -3.30
CA TYR A 199 -3.67 -27.49 -3.63
C TYR A 199 -4.07 -26.01 -3.60
N LYS A 200 -3.61 -25.25 -2.59
CA LYS A 200 -3.90 -23.82 -2.49
C LYS A 200 -3.27 -23.00 -3.62
N LEU A 201 -2.03 -23.32 -4.00
CA LEU A 201 -1.37 -22.72 -5.16
C LEU A 201 -2.14 -22.99 -6.46
N ALA A 202 -2.71 -24.18 -6.62
CA ALA A 202 -3.54 -24.49 -7.78
C ALA A 202 -4.83 -23.64 -7.82
N GLU A 203 -5.45 -23.36 -6.67
CA GLU A 203 -6.57 -22.41 -6.58
C GLU A 203 -6.16 -20.98 -6.97
N ILE A 204 -5.02 -20.52 -6.46
CA ILE A 204 -4.47 -19.19 -6.79
C ILE A 204 -4.25 -19.06 -8.29
N ILE A 205 -3.65 -20.07 -8.93
CA ILE A 205 -3.42 -20.08 -10.38
C ILE A 205 -4.75 -20.00 -11.13
N ARG A 206 -5.75 -20.80 -10.75
CA ARG A 206 -7.08 -20.77 -11.39
C ARG A 206 -7.74 -19.39 -11.25
N ALA A 207 -7.77 -18.84 -10.04
CA ALA A 207 -8.35 -17.53 -9.79
C ALA A 207 -7.64 -16.41 -10.59
N ASN A 208 -6.30 -16.46 -10.65
CA ASN A 208 -5.50 -15.50 -11.41
C ASN A 208 -5.74 -15.60 -12.92
N SER A 209 -5.78 -16.82 -13.48
CA SER A 209 -6.09 -17.04 -14.90
C SER A 209 -7.51 -16.60 -15.26
N SER A 210 -8.50 -16.86 -14.39
CA SER A 210 -9.87 -16.38 -14.59
C SER A 210 -9.94 -14.86 -14.57
N LEU A 211 -9.29 -14.20 -13.61
CA LEU A 211 -9.23 -12.74 -13.53
C LEU A 211 -8.61 -12.13 -14.81
N ARG A 212 -7.50 -12.71 -15.29
CA ARG A 212 -6.86 -12.29 -16.55
C ARG A 212 -7.82 -12.37 -17.72
N LYS A 213 -8.52 -13.50 -17.85
CA LYS A 213 -9.46 -13.76 -18.94
C LYS A 213 -10.61 -12.74 -18.93
N PHE A 214 -11.22 -12.49 -17.77
CA PHE A 214 -12.31 -11.52 -17.66
C PHE A 214 -11.85 -10.09 -17.95
N GLU A 215 -10.61 -9.74 -17.61
CA GLU A 215 -10.03 -8.45 -17.95
C GLU A 215 -9.79 -8.31 -19.47
N GLU A 216 -9.29 -9.36 -20.13
CA GLU A 216 -9.08 -9.40 -21.59
C GLU A 216 -10.40 -9.39 -22.38
N GLU A 217 -11.46 -10.02 -21.85
CA GLU A 217 -12.79 -10.03 -22.44
C GLU A 217 -13.58 -8.72 -22.20
N GLY A 218 -13.02 -7.77 -21.44
CA GLY A 218 -13.68 -6.49 -21.15
C GLY A 218 -14.91 -6.64 -20.24
N ALA A 219 -14.87 -7.58 -19.30
CA ALA A 219 -15.97 -7.80 -18.36
C ALA A 219 -16.29 -6.53 -17.55
N PRO A 220 -17.54 -6.38 -17.07
CA PRO A 220 -17.93 -5.24 -16.24
C PRO A 220 -17.05 -5.09 -14.98
N ALA A 221 -16.78 -3.85 -14.57
CA ALA A 221 -15.88 -3.55 -13.45
C ALA A 221 -16.27 -4.22 -12.12
N HIS A 222 -17.57 -4.42 -11.86
CA HIS A 222 -18.02 -5.10 -10.64
C HIS A 222 -17.61 -6.59 -10.63
N VAL A 223 -17.66 -7.27 -11.78
CA VAL A 223 -17.22 -8.66 -11.94
C VAL A 223 -15.71 -8.78 -11.71
N ILE A 224 -14.93 -7.89 -12.35
CA ILE A 224 -13.47 -7.86 -12.17
C ILE A 224 -13.12 -7.65 -10.68
N ASN A 225 -13.82 -6.74 -9.99
CA ASN A 225 -13.61 -6.49 -8.56
C ASN A 225 -13.95 -7.71 -7.69
N GLU A 226 -14.93 -8.54 -8.07
CA GLU A 226 -15.26 -9.78 -7.35
C GLU A 226 -14.14 -10.82 -7.51
N PHE A 227 -13.63 -11.01 -8.73
CA PHE A 227 -12.50 -11.93 -8.97
C PHE A 227 -11.18 -11.42 -8.36
N GLU A 228 -10.95 -10.10 -8.32
CA GLU A 228 -9.82 -9.50 -7.61
C GLU A 228 -9.89 -9.81 -6.11
N GLN A 229 -11.10 -9.72 -5.52
CA GLN A 229 -11.31 -10.06 -4.10
C GLN A 229 -11.11 -11.55 -3.83
N LEU A 230 -11.57 -12.42 -4.74
CA LEU A 230 -11.35 -13.85 -4.64
C LEU A 230 -9.86 -14.18 -4.67
N LEU A 231 -9.10 -13.57 -5.59
CA LEU A 231 -7.65 -13.72 -5.65
C LEU A 231 -6.97 -13.22 -4.37
N GLN A 232 -7.37 -12.06 -3.85
CA GLN A 232 -6.88 -11.51 -2.58
C GLN A 232 -7.14 -12.45 -1.40
N TRP A 233 -8.26 -13.16 -1.40
CA TRP A 233 -8.61 -14.13 -0.36
C TRP A 233 -7.77 -15.41 -0.45
N HIS A 234 -7.61 -16.02 -1.64
CA HIS A 234 -6.74 -17.20 -1.80
C HIS A 234 -5.28 -16.87 -1.46
N ILE A 235 -4.81 -15.73 -1.99
CA ILE A 235 -3.82 -14.81 -1.42
C ILE A 235 -3.50 -14.96 0.07
N ALA A 236 -4.38 -14.32 0.83
CA ALA A 236 -4.24 -14.14 2.26
C ALA A 236 -4.28 -15.48 3.01
N THR A 237 -5.23 -16.35 2.67
CA THR A 237 -5.37 -17.68 3.32
C THR A 237 -4.18 -18.60 3.05
N TYR A 238 -3.54 -18.50 1.88
CA TYR A 238 -2.29 -19.23 1.63
C TYR A 238 -1.15 -18.85 2.60
N MET A 239 -1.11 -17.60 3.05
CA MET A 239 -0.05 -17.11 3.95
C MET A 239 -0.43 -17.22 5.43
N ASP A 240 -1.70 -17.00 5.75
CA ASP A 240 -2.24 -16.98 7.10
C ASP A 240 -3.70 -17.43 7.05
N ASN A 241 -3.98 -18.63 7.59
CA ASN A 241 -5.31 -19.23 7.58
C ASN A 241 -6.21 -18.74 8.73
N GLU A 242 -5.67 -18.01 9.73
CA GLU A 242 -6.43 -17.57 10.91
C GLU A 242 -7.18 -16.24 10.69
N ILE A 243 -7.25 -15.75 9.45
CA ILE A 243 -7.93 -14.49 9.11
C ILE A 243 -9.47 -14.65 9.07
N ALA A 244 -9.98 -15.87 9.23
CA ALA A 244 -11.41 -16.21 9.25
C ALA A 244 -12.01 -16.20 10.66
#